data_AF-A0A0B6ZYN0-F1
#
_entry.id   AF-A0A0B6ZYN0-F1
#
_cell.length_a   1.000
_cell.length_b   1.000
_cell.length_c   1.000
_cell.angle_alpha   90.00
_cell.angle_beta   90.00
_cell.angle_gamma   90.00
#
_symmetry.space_group_name_H-M   'P 1'
#
loop_
_entity.id
_entity.type
_entity.pdbx_description
1 polymer ?
#
loop_
_entity_poly.entity_id
_entity_poly.type
_entity_poly.pdbx_seq_one_letter_code
_entity_poly.pdbx_strand_id
1 'polypeptide(L)'
;MKEKRMDVNFRQRLQRRLHYGDMASLDVPSLPLTELAVDYFHDSVPDKLGHVDVSSASNVIRRNHVSPCSVMLSMLYAKRLRQQKERNKDLLQSMSSADVFFISMMVASKYLYDEGVEEEVFNDIWAENTDQSVDEVNQMEIDFLQAMDWKLFVRPQEFENTLSAIERRLALQEGLKRGWYTYTEMDMLMNSDLMWTMWTNVGAECSKVQQTIFISLCSSRSEE
;
A
#
# COMPACT_ATOMS: atom_id res chain seq x y z
N MET A 1 -1.10 29.68 16.79
CA MET A 1 -1.62 28.44 16.18
C MET A 1 -0.94 27.27 16.87
N LYS A 2 -1.68 26.34 17.47
CA LYS A 2 -1.07 25.12 18.03
C LYS A 2 -0.73 24.22 16.84
N GLU A 3 0.56 24.15 16.53
CA GLU A 3 1.15 23.14 15.66
C GLU A 3 0.50 21.78 16.00
N LYS A 4 -0.22 21.20 15.05
CA LYS A 4 -0.96 19.95 15.23
C LYS A 4 0.06 18.81 15.21
N ARG A 5 0.90 18.79 16.23
CA ARG A 5 2.02 17.86 16.37
C ARG A 5 1.45 16.45 16.36
N MET A 6 1.87 15.65 15.38
CA MET A 6 1.54 14.23 15.28
C MET A 6 1.75 13.56 16.65
N ASP A 7 0.76 12.79 17.11
CA ASP A 7 0.83 12.13 18.41
C ASP A 7 2.13 11.31 18.54
N VAL A 8 2.79 11.42 19.69
CA VAL A 8 4.12 10.83 19.90
C VAL A 8 4.05 9.30 19.80
N ASN A 9 2.98 8.68 20.30
CA ASN A 9 2.83 7.23 20.23
C ASN A 9 2.57 6.79 18.79
N PHE A 10 1.74 7.52 18.05
CA PHE A 10 1.51 7.26 16.63
C PHE A 10 2.81 7.39 15.80
N ARG A 11 3.60 8.43 16.07
CA ARG A 11 4.91 8.64 15.43
C ARG A 11 5.85 7.46 15.66
N GLN A 12 5.98 7.01 16.91
CA GLN A 12 6.82 5.87 17.28
C GLN A 12 6.31 4.55 16.65
N ARG A 13 5.00 4.37 16.55
CA ARG A 13 4.39 3.24 15.86
C ARG A 13 4.82 3.21 14.40
N LEU A 14 4.67 4.33 13.67
CA LEU A 14 5.06 4.43 12.26
C LEU A 14 6.55 4.15 12.08
N GLN A 15 7.43 4.76 12.89
CA GLN A 15 8.88 4.52 12.81
C GLN A 15 9.23 3.04 12.95
N ARG A 16 8.68 2.38 13.96
CA ARG A 16 8.99 0.97 14.25
C ARG A 16 8.39 0.00 13.23
N ARG A 17 7.14 0.20 12.83
CA ARG A 17 6.37 -0.79 12.05
C ARG A 17 6.48 -0.62 10.55
N LEU A 18 6.91 0.55 10.09
CA LEU A 18 7.17 0.81 8.66
C LEU A 18 8.67 0.73 8.33
N HIS A 19 9.47 0.08 9.19
CA HIS A 19 10.90 -0.18 8.94
C HIS A 19 11.73 1.08 8.66
N TYR A 20 11.51 2.15 9.43
CA TYR A 20 12.41 3.29 9.41
C TYR A 20 13.73 2.92 10.09
N GLY A 21 14.85 3.37 9.52
CA GLY A 21 16.13 3.33 10.21
C GLY A 21 16.13 4.26 11.42
N ASP A 22 16.97 3.98 12.43
CA ASP A 22 17.01 4.73 13.70
C ASP A 22 17.25 6.24 13.52
N MET A 23 17.84 6.67 12.40
CA MET A 23 18.11 8.08 12.06
C MET A 23 17.21 8.65 10.96
N ALA A 24 16.26 7.89 10.42
CA ALA A 24 15.41 8.33 9.32
C ALA A 24 14.30 9.28 9.80
N SER A 25 14.09 10.39 9.09
CA SER A 25 12.94 11.26 9.32
C SER A 25 11.66 10.58 8.80
N LEU A 26 10.53 10.87 9.43
CA LEU A 26 9.21 10.42 8.96
C LEU A 26 8.65 11.29 7.83
N ASP A 27 9.42 12.27 7.38
CA ASP A 27 9.01 13.21 6.35
C ASP A 27 9.07 12.55 4.97
N VAL A 28 9.80 11.43 4.85
CA VAL A 28 9.95 10.65 3.62
C VAL A 28 9.62 9.18 3.90
N PRO A 29 8.78 8.53 3.08
CA PRO A 29 8.51 7.09 3.12
C PRO A 29 9.77 6.24 3.16
N SER A 30 9.73 5.19 3.97
CA SER A 30 10.78 4.16 3.99
C SER A 30 10.82 3.41 2.65
N LEU A 31 11.99 2.86 2.31
CA LEU A 31 12.14 2.06 1.09
C LEU A 31 11.18 0.84 1.07
N PRO A 32 11.03 0.05 2.16
CA PRO A 32 10.08 -1.06 2.17
C PRO A 32 8.63 -0.62 1.91
N LEU A 33 8.23 0.54 2.42
CA LEU A 33 6.89 1.09 2.15
C LEU A 33 6.73 1.48 0.67
N THR A 34 7.77 2.05 0.06
CA THR A 34 7.77 2.39 -1.36
C THR A 34 7.75 1.15 -2.25
N GLU A 35 8.54 0.12 -1.95
CA GLU A 35 8.53 -1.19 -2.64
C GLU A 35 7.13 -1.81 -2.56
N LEU A 36 6.53 -1.85 -1.36
CA LEU A 36 5.18 -2.37 -1.19
C LEU A 36 4.12 -1.55 -1.94
N ALA A 37 4.25 -0.23 -1.98
CA ALA A 37 3.33 0.60 -2.75
C ALA A 37 3.42 0.25 -4.24
N VAL A 38 4.63 0.15 -4.79
CA VAL A 38 4.86 -0.25 -6.19
C VAL A 38 4.21 -1.61 -6.50
N ASP A 39 4.47 -2.62 -5.67
CA ASP A 39 3.83 -3.94 -5.81
C ASP A 39 2.29 -3.83 -5.79
N TYR A 40 1.75 -3.00 -4.89
CA TYR A 40 0.31 -2.81 -4.74
C TYR A 40 -0.33 -2.17 -5.97
N PHE A 41 0.30 -1.15 -6.54
CA PHE A 41 -0.19 -0.46 -7.72
C PHE A 41 0.00 -1.29 -8.99
N HIS A 42 1.05 -2.10 -9.05
CA HIS A 42 1.24 -3.12 -10.10
C HIS A 42 0.07 -4.10 -10.11
N ASP A 43 -0.29 -4.67 -8.94
CA ASP A 43 -1.43 -5.59 -8.80
C ASP A 43 -2.81 -4.95 -9.05
N SER A 44 -2.88 -3.62 -9.11
CA SER A 44 -4.14 -2.87 -9.19
C SER A 44 -4.59 -2.56 -10.62
N VAL A 45 -3.69 -2.59 -11.60
CA VAL A 45 -3.95 -2.21 -13.01
C VAL A 45 -3.67 -3.41 -13.93
N PRO A 46 -4.38 -3.60 -15.06
CA PRO A 46 -4.06 -4.68 -16.00
C PRO A 46 -2.67 -4.53 -16.62
N ASP A 47 -1.94 -5.64 -16.81
CA ASP A 47 -0.54 -5.70 -17.29
C ASP A 47 -0.24 -5.15 -18.71
N LYS A 48 -1.20 -4.50 -19.36
CA LYS A 48 -1.09 -4.08 -20.76
C LYS A 48 -0.43 -2.71 -20.93
N LEU A 49 -0.34 -1.92 -19.86
CA LEU A 49 0.19 -0.56 -19.84
C LEU A 49 1.40 -0.49 -18.90
N GLY A 50 2.31 0.46 -19.15
CA GLY A 50 3.60 0.59 -18.46
C GLY A 50 3.53 0.41 -16.94
N HIS A 51 4.61 -0.15 -16.39
CA HIS A 51 4.70 -0.47 -14.96
C HIS A 51 5.38 0.65 -14.17
N VAL A 52 4.86 0.93 -12.98
CA VAL A 52 5.56 1.76 -12.00
C VAL A 52 6.78 0.98 -11.49
N ASP A 53 7.96 1.57 -11.64
CA ASP A 53 9.21 1.05 -11.07
C ASP A 53 9.50 1.70 -9.72
N VAL A 54 10.24 1.00 -8.86
CA VAL A 54 10.65 1.48 -7.53
C VAL A 54 11.50 2.74 -7.64
N SER A 55 12.35 2.86 -8.67
CA SER A 55 13.17 4.06 -8.88
C SER A 55 12.30 5.28 -9.23
N SER A 56 11.36 5.11 -10.15
CA SER A 56 10.39 6.15 -10.55
C SER A 56 9.50 6.56 -9.38
N ALA A 57 8.94 5.60 -8.63
CA ALA A 57 8.13 5.86 -7.45
C ALA A 57 8.91 6.61 -6.36
N SER A 58 10.15 6.19 -6.10
CA SER A 58 11.04 6.86 -5.13
C SER A 58 11.34 8.30 -5.56
N ASN A 59 11.54 8.55 -6.86
CA ASN A 59 11.76 9.89 -7.39
C ASN A 59 10.52 10.78 -7.20
N VAL A 60 9.32 10.28 -7.53
CA VAL A 60 8.06 11.02 -7.32
C VAL A 60 7.87 11.37 -5.85
N ILE A 61 8.07 10.40 -4.94
CA ILE A 61 7.93 10.60 -3.50
C ILE A 61 8.93 11.65 -2.99
N ARG A 62 10.20 11.55 -3.40
CA ARG A 62 11.25 12.45 -2.92
C ARG A 62 11.14 13.87 -3.48
N ARG A 63 10.80 14.03 -4.76
CA ARG A 63 10.67 15.35 -5.40
C ARG A 63 9.46 16.13 -4.88
N ASN A 64 8.37 15.44 -4.56
CA ASN A 64 7.13 16.05 -4.09
C ASN A 64 6.97 16.01 -2.55
N HIS A 65 8.03 15.65 -1.81
CA HIS A 65 8.01 15.58 -0.33
C HIS A 65 6.81 14.81 0.24
N VAL A 66 6.44 13.71 -0.42
CA VAL A 66 5.24 12.94 -0.10
C VAL A 66 5.41 12.26 1.25
N SER A 67 4.47 12.45 2.17
CA SER A 67 4.51 11.81 3.48
C SER A 67 4.17 10.31 3.44
N PRO A 68 4.57 9.52 4.45
CA PRO A 68 4.17 8.12 4.58
C PRO A 68 2.65 7.95 4.71
N CYS A 69 1.97 8.92 5.32
CA CYS A 69 0.52 8.92 5.44
C CYS A 69 -0.16 9.12 4.07
N SER A 70 0.40 9.97 3.22
CA SER A 70 -0.04 10.16 1.84
C SER A 70 0.10 8.87 1.02
N VAL A 71 1.21 8.12 1.19
CA VAL A 71 1.38 6.81 0.54
C VAL A 71 0.33 5.80 0.99
N MET A 72 0.04 5.72 2.28
CA MET A 72 -1.00 4.81 2.76
C MET A 72 -2.39 5.18 2.25
N LEU A 73 -2.67 6.48 2.19
CA LEU A 73 -3.94 7.01 1.70
C LEU A 73 -4.08 6.78 0.18
N SER A 74 -3.00 6.91 -0.59
CA SER A 74 -3.01 6.64 -2.02
C SER A 74 -3.29 5.15 -2.33
N MET A 75 -2.71 4.23 -1.57
CA MET A 75 -3.05 2.79 -1.66
C MET A 75 -4.52 2.53 -1.31
N LEU A 76 -5.07 3.26 -0.34
CA LEU A 76 -6.50 3.19 0.00
C LEU A 76 -7.38 3.70 -1.14
N TYR A 77 -6.98 4.79 -1.81
CA TYR A 77 -7.70 5.29 -2.98
C TYR A 77 -7.63 4.31 -4.16
N ALA A 78 -6.47 3.72 -4.43
CA ALA A 78 -6.34 2.65 -5.41
C ALA A 78 -7.23 1.43 -5.08
N LYS A 79 -7.34 1.06 -3.79
CA LYS A 79 -8.29 0.03 -3.34
C LYS A 79 -9.73 0.39 -3.70
N ARG A 80 -10.14 1.64 -3.46
CA ARG A 80 -11.50 2.13 -3.75
C ARG A 80 -11.77 2.14 -5.25
N LEU A 81 -10.81 2.59 -6.06
CA LEU A 81 -10.90 2.51 -7.52
C LEU A 81 -11.10 1.07 -8.01
N ARG A 82 -10.34 0.12 -7.47
CA ARG A 82 -10.47 -1.30 -7.80
C ARG A 82 -11.82 -1.88 -7.39
N GLN A 83 -12.38 -1.48 -6.25
CA GLN A 83 -13.72 -1.91 -5.85
C GLN A 83 -14.82 -1.43 -6.81
N GLN A 84 -14.55 -0.34 -7.54
CA GLN A 84 -15.45 0.23 -8.56
C GLN A 84 -15.01 -0.13 -10.00
N LYS A 85 -14.26 -1.22 -10.18
CA LYS A 85 -13.65 -1.61 -11.47
C LYS A 85 -14.64 -1.68 -12.63
N GLU A 86 -15.86 -2.17 -12.42
CA GLU A 86 -16.86 -2.26 -13.50
C GLU A 86 -17.30 -0.88 -14.02
N ARG A 87 -17.33 0.13 -13.15
CA ARG A 87 -17.64 1.52 -13.54
C ARG A 87 -16.44 2.21 -14.16
N ASN A 88 -15.25 1.98 -13.61
CA ASN A 88 -14.03 2.69 -13.97
C ASN A 88 -13.17 1.91 -14.99
N LYS A 89 -13.77 0.94 -15.68
CA LYS A 89 -13.06 0.01 -16.56
C LYS A 89 -12.34 0.75 -17.68
N ASP A 90 -12.99 1.71 -18.30
CA ASP A 90 -12.42 2.45 -19.44
C ASP A 90 -11.23 3.31 -19.01
N LEU A 91 -11.32 3.95 -17.83
CA LEU A 91 -10.23 4.75 -17.24
C LEU A 91 -9.05 3.88 -16.81
N LEU A 92 -9.30 2.75 -16.13
CA LEU A 92 -8.23 1.82 -15.71
C LEU A 92 -7.61 1.08 -16.90
N GLN A 93 -8.26 1.05 -18.06
CA GLN A 93 -7.73 0.48 -19.30
C GLN A 93 -6.96 1.50 -20.14
N SER A 94 -7.11 2.80 -19.88
CA SER A 94 -6.35 3.85 -20.58
C SER A 94 -5.12 4.31 -19.79
N MET A 95 -5.16 4.21 -18.44
CA MET A 95 -4.08 4.67 -17.57
C MET A 95 -3.07 3.56 -17.25
N SER A 96 -1.78 3.93 -17.23
CA SER A 96 -0.72 3.03 -16.77
C SER A 96 -0.71 2.91 -15.24
N SER A 97 -0.07 1.86 -14.72
CA SER A 97 0.10 1.74 -13.25
C SER A 97 0.93 2.88 -12.66
N ALA A 98 1.83 3.47 -13.45
CA ALA A 98 2.58 4.67 -13.08
C ALA A 98 1.68 5.90 -12.97
N ASP A 99 0.74 6.09 -13.90
CA ASP A 99 -0.22 7.20 -13.86
C ASP A 99 -1.16 7.06 -12.66
N VAL A 100 -1.68 5.85 -12.42
CA VAL A 100 -2.55 5.57 -11.26
C VAL A 100 -1.80 5.77 -9.94
N PHE A 101 -0.53 5.35 -9.86
CA PHE A 101 0.33 5.61 -8.71
C PHE A 101 0.52 7.11 -8.49
N PHE A 102 0.93 7.84 -9.52
CA PHE A 102 1.20 9.28 -9.47
C PHE A 102 -0.03 10.05 -9.03
N ILE A 103 -1.17 9.86 -9.71
CA ILE A 103 -2.38 10.63 -9.45
C ILE A 103 -2.97 10.33 -8.07
N SER A 104 -2.93 9.06 -7.64
CA SER A 104 -3.37 8.67 -6.31
C SER A 104 -2.50 9.33 -5.23
N MET A 105 -1.20 9.45 -5.47
CA MET A 105 -0.27 10.10 -4.55
C MET A 105 -0.48 11.60 -4.46
N MET A 106 -0.68 12.25 -5.61
CA MET A 106 -0.95 13.68 -5.69
C MET A 106 -2.25 14.03 -4.95
N VAL A 107 -3.36 13.36 -5.28
CA VAL A 107 -4.66 13.61 -4.64
C VAL A 107 -4.62 13.29 -3.13
N ALA A 108 -3.92 12.23 -2.72
CA ALA A 108 -3.74 11.92 -1.30
C ALA A 108 -2.91 12.98 -0.56
N SER A 109 -1.87 13.51 -1.19
CA SER A 109 -1.04 14.55 -0.59
C SER A 109 -1.80 15.86 -0.43
N LYS A 110 -2.51 16.30 -1.49
CA LYS A 110 -3.39 17.46 -1.42
C LYS A 110 -4.49 17.32 -0.38
N TYR A 111 -5.08 16.13 -0.24
CA TYR A 111 -6.11 15.88 0.78
C TYR A 111 -5.59 16.05 2.22
N LEU A 112 -4.33 15.70 2.48
CA LEU A 112 -3.72 15.81 3.81
C LEU A 112 -3.09 17.18 4.06
N TYR A 113 -2.52 17.80 3.02
CA TYR A 113 -1.79 19.06 3.04
C TYR A 113 -2.42 20.01 2.02
N ASP A 114 -3.58 20.53 2.38
CA ASP A 114 -4.41 21.42 1.56
C ASP A 114 -4.13 22.90 1.86
N GLU A 115 -4.90 23.81 1.27
CA GLU A 115 -4.77 25.28 1.38
C GLU A 115 -4.41 25.78 2.79
N GLY A 116 -3.28 26.48 2.87
CA GLY A 116 -2.83 27.17 4.09
C GLY A 116 -1.92 26.36 5.01
N VAL A 117 -1.37 25.25 4.52
CA VAL A 117 -0.33 24.43 5.17
C VAL A 117 1.00 24.64 4.43
N GLU A 118 2.13 24.63 5.14
CA GLU A 118 3.45 24.91 4.53
C GLU A 118 3.85 23.88 3.46
N GLU A 119 3.31 22.67 3.57
CA GLU A 119 3.52 21.54 2.67
C GLU A 119 2.53 21.47 1.48
N GLU A 120 1.77 22.54 1.21
CA GLU A 120 0.88 22.66 0.05
C GLU A 120 1.67 22.63 -1.27
N VAL A 121 1.23 21.79 -2.23
CA VAL A 121 1.87 21.66 -3.56
C VAL A 121 0.82 21.73 -4.67
N PHE A 122 0.97 22.73 -5.53
CA PHE A 122 0.11 22.97 -6.69
C PHE A 122 0.43 22.04 -7.88
N ASN A 123 -0.51 21.93 -8.84
CA ASN A 123 -0.38 21.01 -9.98
C ASN A 123 0.78 21.34 -10.92
N ASP A 124 1.17 22.61 -11.02
CA ASP A 124 2.33 23.06 -11.79
C ASP A 124 3.63 22.46 -11.23
N ILE A 125 3.79 22.43 -9.91
CA ILE A 125 4.95 21.79 -9.25
C ILE A 125 4.93 20.27 -9.46
N TRP A 126 3.76 19.63 -9.32
CA TRP A 126 3.65 18.19 -9.59
C TRP A 126 3.99 17.85 -11.04
N ALA A 127 3.54 18.66 -12.01
CA ALA A 127 3.81 18.50 -13.43
C ALA A 127 5.30 18.73 -13.76
N GLU A 128 5.92 19.76 -13.18
CA GLU A 128 7.35 20.03 -13.33
C GLU A 128 8.21 18.87 -12.79
N ASN A 129 7.79 18.27 -11.68
CA ASN A 129 8.52 17.16 -11.06
C ASN A 129 8.46 15.84 -11.83
N THR A 130 7.47 15.66 -12.72
CA THR A 130 7.27 14.46 -13.54
C THR A 130 7.44 14.66 -15.04
N ASP A 131 7.92 15.83 -15.46
CA ASP A 131 8.09 16.20 -16.87
C ASP A 131 6.77 16.06 -17.68
N GLN A 132 5.63 16.25 -17.03
CA GLN A 132 4.29 16.22 -17.62
C GLN A 132 3.77 17.64 -17.86
N SER A 133 2.81 17.79 -18.79
CA SER A 133 2.17 19.10 -18.94
C SER A 133 1.15 19.35 -17.81
N VAL A 134 1.00 20.61 -17.41
CA VAL A 134 0.03 21.01 -16.37
C VAL A 134 -1.39 20.63 -16.79
N ASP A 135 -1.73 20.75 -18.07
CA ASP A 135 -3.03 20.39 -18.62
C ASP A 135 -3.31 18.88 -18.50
N GLU A 136 -2.31 18.03 -18.77
CA GLU A 136 -2.43 16.57 -18.56
C GLU A 136 -2.64 16.23 -17.08
N VAL A 137 -1.87 16.86 -16.17
CA VAL A 137 -2.02 16.64 -14.72
C VAL A 137 -3.39 17.07 -14.23
N ASN A 138 -3.89 18.22 -14.69
CA ASN A 138 -5.24 18.70 -14.38
C ASN A 138 -6.32 17.72 -14.87
N GLN A 139 -6.18 17.22 -16.09
CA GLN A 139 -7.14 16.26 -16.64
C GLN A 139 -7.13 14.94 -15.86
N MET A 140 -5.93 14.41 -15.56
CA MET A 140 -5.79 13.21 -14.73
C MET A 140 -6.44 13.37 -13.35
N GLU A 141 -6.31 14.54 -12.73
CA GLU A 141 -6.93 14.83 -11.44
C GLU A 141 -8.45 14.82 -11.52
N ILE A 142 -9.02 15.53 -12.49
CA ILE A 142 -10.48 15.57 -12.67
C ILE A 142 -11.02 14.16 -12.95
N ASP A 143 -10.37 13.41 -13.85
CA ASP A 143 -10.77 12.05 -14.22
C ASP A 143 -10.72 11.10 -13.00
N PHE A 144 -9.66 11.20 -12.19
CA PHE A 144 -9.52 10.43 -10.97
C PHE A 144 -10.61 10.78 -9.93
N LEU A 145 -10.88 12.07 -9.72
CA LEU A 145 -11.90 12.53 -8.78
C LEU A 145 -13.31 12.11 -9.21
N GLN A 146 -13.60 12.14 -10.51
CA GLN A 146 -14.84 11.62 -11.08
C GLN A 146 -14.96 10.11 -10.90
N ALA A 147 -13.89 9.36 -11.14
CA ALA A 147 -13.84 7.91 -10.92
C ALA A 147 -14.03 7.52 -9.45
N MET A 148 -13.62 8.40 -8.53
CA MET A 148 -13.81 8.27 -7.08
C MET A 148 -15.16 8.82 -6.58
N ASP A 149 -15.98 9.41 -7.46
CA ASP A 149 -17.25 10.07 -7.11
C ASP A 149 -17.06 11.14 -6.02
N TRP A 150 -15.91 11.82 -6.02
CA TRP A 150 -15.49 12.81 -5.03
C TRP A 150 -15.46 12.30 -3.58
N LYS A 151 -15.49 10.97 -3.37
CA LYS A 151 -15.46 10.34 -2.04
C LYS A 151 -14.03 10.14 -1.55
N LEU A 152 -13.35 11.24 -1.26
CA LEU A 152 -11.98 11.25 -0.74
C LEU A 152 -11.90 11.04 0.78
N PHE A 153 -12.96 11.36 1.52
CA PHE A 153 -12.97 11.25 2.97
C PHE A 153 -12.68 9.83 3.43
N VAL A 154 -11.75 9.69 4.37
CA VAL A 154 -11.40 8.42 5.00
C VAL A 154 -11.70 8.50 6.48
N ARG A 155 -12.51 7.55 6.96
CA ARG A 155 -12.82 7.45 8.39
C ARG A 155 -11.56 7.03 9.14
N PRO A 156 -11.33 7.52 10.37
CA PRO A 156 -10.15 7.11 11.16
C PRO A 156 -10.01 5.59 11.30
N GLN A 157 -11.13 4.87 11.52
CA GLN A 157 -11.12 3.41 11.60
C GLN A 157 -10.70 2.73 10.28
N GLU A 158 -11.10 3.30 9.14
CA GLU A 158 -10.74 2.78 7.82
C GLU A 158 -9.26 2.97 7.54
N PHE A 159 -8.71 4.12 7.94
CA PHE A 159 -7.28 4.40 7.90
C PHE A 159 -6.50 3.44 8.81
N GLU A 160 -6.90 3.28 10.07
CA GLU A 160 -6.26 2.36 11.03
C GLU A 160 -6.26 0.91 10.56
N ASN A 161 -7.37 0.45 9.99
CA ASN A 161 -7.46 -0.90 9.42
C ASN A 161 -6.50 -1.07 8.23
N THR A 162 -6.36 -0.03 7.41
CA THR A 162 -5.47 -0.04 6.24
C THR A 162 -4.01 0.01 6.65
N LEU A 163 -3.64 0.91 7.58
CA LEU A 163 -2.32 0.97 8.19
C LEU A 163 -1.95 -0.39 8.79
N SER A 164 -2.84 -1.00 9.59
CA SER A 164 -2.57 -2.31 10.19
C SER A 164 -2.40 -3.42 9.13
N ALA A 165 -3.09 -3.34 7.99
CA ALA A 165 -2.91 -4.28 6.90
C ALA A 165 -1.56 -4.10 6.18
N ILE A 166 -1.15 -2.85 5.97
CA ILE A 166 0.16 -2.49 5.39
C ILE A 166 1.29 -2.93 6.31
N GLU A 167 1.21 -2.61 7.60
CA GLU A 167 2.18 -3.04 8.64
C GLU A 167 2.39 -4.55 8.62
N ARG A 168 1.31 -5.34 8.53
CA ARG A 168 1.40 -6.81 8.45
C ARG A 168 2.05 -7.28 7.16
N ARG A 169 1.71 -6.68 6.03
CA ARG A 169 2.28 -7.09 4.73
C ARG A 169 3.77 -6.76 4.65
N LEU A 170 4.18 -5.60 5.17
CA LEU A 170 5.59 -5.23 5.33
C LEU A 170 6.32 -6.21 6.25
N ALA A 171 5.76 -6.50 7.43
CA ALA A 171 6.35 -7.44 8.37
C ALA A 171 6.60 -8.83 7.72
N LEU A 172 5.65 -9.33 6.92
CA LEU A 172 5.81 -10.57 6.17
C LEU A 172 6.88 -10.47 5.08
N GLN A 173 6.84 -9.45 4.23
CA GLN A 173 7.80 -9.29 3.12
C GLN A 173 9.22 -9.13 3.64
N GLU A 174 9.43 -8.23 4.60
CA GLU A 174 10.76 -7.97 5.18
C GLU A 174 11.25 -9.14 6.02
N GLY A 175 10.36 -9.79 6.78
CA GLY A 175 10.71 -10.99 7.54
C GLY A 175 11.14 -12.16 6.64
N LEU A 176 10.48 -12.36 5.50
CA LEU A 176 10.87 -13.36 4.50
C LEU A 176 12.19 -12.99 3.79
N LYS A 177 12.34 -11.73 3.36
CA LYS A 177 13.56 -11.22 2.69
C LYS A 177 14.79 -11.35 3.59
N ARG A 178 14.62 -11.09 4.89
CA ARG A 178 15.67 -11.18 5.91
C ARG A 178 15.87 -12.60 6.46
N GLY A 179 14.87 -13.47 6.37
CA GLY A 179 14.87 -14.84 6.89
C GLY A 179 14.55 -14.98 8.39
N TRP A 180 14.20 -13.89 9.07
CA TRP A 180 13.80 -13.88 10.48
C TRP A 180 12.90 -12.68 10.80
N TYR A 181 12.10 -12.80 11.87
CA TYR A 181 11.13 -11.78 12.31
C TYR A 181 11.54 -11.12 13.63
N THR A 182 11.32 -9.80 13.76
CA THR A 182 11.50 -9.07 15.03
C THR A 182 10.36 -9.37 16.00
N TYR A 183 10.56 -9.09 17.29
CA TYR A 183 9.48 -9.24 18.30
C TYR A 183 8.25 -8.41 17.94
N THR A 184 8.44 -7.20 17.43
CA THR A 184 7.35 -6.32 16.99
C THR A 184 6.60 -6.89 15.79
N GLU A 185 7.31 -7.47 14.82
CA GLU A 185 6.69 -8.14 13.67
C GLU A 185 5.89 -9.37 14.10
N MET A 186 6.46 -10.20 14.97
CA MET A 186 5.78 -11.39 15.49
C MET A 186 4.51 -11.01 16.26
N ASP A 187 4.58 -10.01 17.15
CA ASP A 187 3.41 -9.53 17.89
C ASP A 187 2.31 -9.02 16.93
N MET A 188 2.68 -8.26 15.90
CA MET A 188 1.74 -7.77 14.88
C MET A 188 1.06 -8.89 14.09
N LEU A 189 1.81 -9.92 13.72
CA LEU A 189 1.28 -11.06 12.98
C LEU A 189 0.40 -11.94 13.88
N MET A 190 0.84 -12.18 15.12
CA MET A 190 0.13 -12.99 16.13
C MET A 190 -1.23 -12.42 16.54
N ASN A 191 -1.34 -11.11 16.68
CA ASN A 191 -2.58 -10.46 17.12
C ASN A 191 -3.64 -10.30 16.02
N SER A 192 -3.51 -11.01 14.89
CA SER A 192 -4.37 -10.80 13.72
C SER A 192 -5.16 -12.04 13.30
N ASP A 193 -6.32 -11.83 12.67
CA ASP A 193 -7.12 -12.88 12.03
C ASP A 193 -6.32 -13.68 10.98
N LEU A 194 -5.21 -13.11 10.47
CA LEU A 194 -4.29 -13.79 9.57
C LEU A 194 -3.70 -15.06 10.21
N MET A 195 -3.35 -15.01 11.49
CA MET A 195 -2.81 -16.18 12.17
C MET A 195 -3.85 -17.26 12.30
N TRP A 196 -5.09 -16.90 12.64
CA TRP A 196 -6.19 -17.87 12.63
C TRP A 196 -6.33 -18.55 11.26
N THR A 197 -6.32 -17.76 10.17
CA THR A 197 -6.41 -18.34 8.81
C THR A 197 -5.19 -19.19 8.44
N MET A 198 -3.97 -18.79 8.81
CA MET A 198 -2.76 -19.59 8.62
C MET A 198 -2.83 -20.91 9.38
N TRP A 199 -3.22 -20.90 10.66
CA TRP A 199 -3.41 -22.11 11.46
C TRP A 199 -4.45 -23.05 10.85
N THR A 200 -5.58 -22.52 10.36
CA THR A 200 -6.58 -23.34 9.69
C THR A 200 -6.08 -23.92 8.37
N ASN A 201 -5.28 -23.16 7.61
CA ASN A 201 -4.72 -23.63 6.34
C ASN A 201 -3.65 -24.71 6.57
N VAL A 202 -2.75 -24.51 7.54
CA VAL A 202 -1.77 -25.53 7.94
C VAL A 202 -2.48 -26.78 8.45
N GLY A 203 -3.50 -26.64 9.29
CA GLY A 203 -4.32 -27.75 9.74
C GLY A 203 -4.97 -28.51 8.57
N ALA A 204 -5.50 -27.79 7.58
CA ALA A 204 -6.08 -28.39 6.38
C ALA A 204 -5.02 -29.15 5.55
N GLU A 205 -3.85 -28.57 5.30
CA GLU A 205 -2.78 -29.25 4.57
C GLU A 205 -2.23 -30.47 5.33
N CYS A 206 -2.05 -30.38 6.65
CA CYS A 206 -1.68 -31.52 7.47
C CYS A 206 -2.70 -32.66 7.38
N SER A 207 -4.01 -32.33 7.37
CA SER A 207 -5.07 -33.34 7.23
C SER A 207 -5.04 -34.05 5.86
N LYS A 208 -4.73 -33.31 4.77
CA LYS A 208 -4.56 -33.89 3.43
C LYS A 208 -3.35 -34.83 3.37
N VAL A 209 -2.23 -34.43 3.97
CA VAL A 209 -1.03 -35.27 4.07
C VAL A 209 -1.33 -36.54 4.86
N GLN A 210 -2.02 -36.44 6.00
CA GLN A 210 -2.44 -37.61 6.79
C GLN A 210 -3.34 -38.57 6.00
N GLN A 211 -4.32 -38.05 5.25
CA GLN A 211 -5.19 -38.87 4.41
C GLN A 211 -4.40 -39.59 3.30
N THR A 212 -3.45 -38.90 2.67
CA THR A 212 -2.63 -39.47 1.58
C THR A 212 -1.72 -40.59 2.12
N ILE A 213 -1.09 -40.37 3.28
CA ILE A 213 -0.27 -41.38 3.95
C ILE A 213 -1.12 -42.58 4.36
N PHE A 214 -2.32 -42.36 4.92
CA PHE A 214 -3.23 -43.44 5.32
C PHE A 214 -3.70 -44.30 4.13
N ILE A 215 -4.06 -43.68 3.01
CA ILE A 215 -4.45 -44.39 1.78
C ILE A 215 -3.27 -45.23 1.25
N SER A 216 -2.05 -44.68 1.25
CA SER A 216 -0.85 -45.40 0.83
C SER A 216 -0.56 -46.62 1.70
N LEU A 217 -0.76 -46.52 3.02
CA LEU A 217 -0.60 -47.62 3.98
C LEU A 217 -1.68 -48.71 3.85
N CYS A 218 -2.92 -48.33 3.50
CA CYS A 218 -3.97 -49.30 3.21
C CYS A 218 -3.71 -50.06 1.90
N SER A 219 -3.21 -49.38 0.87
CA SER A 219 -2.87 -50.01 -0.42
C SER A 219 -1.73 -51.03 -0.31
N SER A 220 -0.70 -50.74 0.49
CA SER A 220 0.40 -51.69 0.73
C SER A 220 -0.02 -52.92 1.54
N ARG A 221 -1.09 -52.81 2.34
CA ARG A 221 -1.61 -53.92 3.17
C ARG A 221 -2.60 -54.82 2.42
N SER A 222 -3.10 -54.40 1.26
CA SER A 222 -3.95 -55.22 0.39
C SER A 222 -3.17 -56.03 -0.65
N GLU A 223 -1.86 -55.78 -0.80
CA GLU A 223 -0.97 -56.51 -1.72
C GLU A 223 -0.14 -57.62 -1.03
N GLU A 224 -0.22 -57.73 0.31
CA GLU A 224 0.24 -58.89 1.12
C GLU A 224 -0.90 -59.86 1.41
#